data_AF-A0A7W7M8G6-F1
#
_entry.id   AF-A0A7W7M8G6-F1
#
_cell.length_a   1.000
_cell.length_b   1.000
_cell.length_c   1.000
_cell.angle_alpha   90.00
_cell.angle_beta   90.00
_cell.angle_gamma   90.00
#
_symmetry.space_group_name_H-M   'P 1'
#
loop_
_entity.id
_entity.type
_entity.pdbx_description
1 polymer ?
#
loop_
_entity_poly.entity_id
_entity_poly.type
_entity_poly.pdbx_seq_one_letter_code
_entity_poly.pdbx_strand_id
1 'polypeptide(L)'
;MDSGVEEAKLTLRRVVGKFALLFAFVYLLALFAGVVTLLQGDEVPVTTWILLIPAGVAFVPAVIDAVNLHRTQDPDRLSKLWKRCGVLAVTGMVLLVVASLVTGGING
;
A
#
# COMPACT_ATOMS: atom_id res chain seq x y z
N MET A 1 6.19 -7.30 -34.96
CA MET A 1 5.74 -5.97 -34.48
C MET A 1 5.26 -6.04 -33.03
N ASP A 2 5.82 -6.92 -32.20
CA ASP A 2 5.28 -7.26 -30.86
C ASP A 2 6.19 -6.84 -29.68
N SER A 3 7.48 -6.57 -29.94
CA SER A 3 8.46 -6.27 -28.90
C SER A 3 8.13 -5.01 -28.09
N GLY A 4 7.63 -3.96 -28.75
CA GLY A 4 7.27 -2.70 -28.08
C GLY A 4 6.07 -2.82 -27.14
N VAL A 5 5.11 -3.71 -27.45
CA VAL A 5 3.93 -3.92 -26.60
C VAL A 5 4.28 -4.73 -25.36
N GLU A 6 5.20 -5.69 -25.51
CA GLU A 6 5.67 -6.54 -24.42
C GLU A 6 6.56 -5.78 -23.42
N GLU A 7 7.45 -4.93 -23.93
CA GLU A 7 8.23 -3.99 -23.11
C GLU A 7 7.36 -2.97 -22.38
N ALA A 8 6.33 -2.43 -23.04
CA ALA A 8 5.37 -1.51 -22.42
C ALA A 8 4.60 -2.19 -21.27
N LYS A 9 4.14 -3.44 -21.48
CA LYS A 9 3.46 -4.23 -20.43
C LYS A 9 4.38 -4.51 -19.23
N LEU A 10 5.64 -4.85 -19.47
CA LEU A 10 6.62 -5.05 -18.40
C LEU A 10 6.88 -3.76 -17.61
N THR A 11 6.99 -2.64 -18.31
CA THR A 11 7.19 -1.33 -17.70
C THR A 11 6.00 -0.94 -16.83
N LEU A 12 4.77 -1.09 -17.34
CA LEU A 12 3.55 -0.80 -16.60
C LEU A 12 3.44 -1.67 -15.32
N ARG A 13 3.75 -2.96 -15.43
CA ARG A 13 3.75 -3.90 -14.28
C ARG A 13 4.73 -3.46 -13.19
N ARG A 14 5.94 -3.04 -13.55
CA ARG A 14 6.93 -2.51 -12.60
C ARG A 14 6.47 -1.19 -11.96
N VAL A 15 5.82 -0.32 -12.73
CA VAL A 15 5.24 0.94 -12.22
C VAL A 15 4.20 0.66 -11.14
N VAL A 16 3.31 -0.33 -11.33
CA VAL A 16 2.33 -0.75 -10.31
C VAL A 16 3.03 -1.18 -9.02
N GLY A 17 4.11 -1.95 -9.11
CA GLY A 17 4.92 -2.33 -7.94
C GLY A 17 5.50 -1.11 -7.20
N LYS A 18 5.96 -0.08 -7.94
CA LYS A 18 6.44 1.18 -7.32
C LYS A 18 5.32 1.94 -6.61
N PHE A 19 4.14 2.01 -7.20
CA PHE A 19 2.97 2.62 -6.55
C PHE A 19 2.56 1.85 -5.29
N ALA A 20 2.59 0.52 -5.30
CA ALA A 20 2.32 -0.28 -4.11
C ALA A 20 3.30 0.02 -2.96
N LEU A 21 4.59 0.17 -3.28
CA LEU A 21 5.61 0.59 -2.31
C LEU A 21 5.37 2.02 -1.81
N LEU A 22 4.97 2.93 -2.69
CA LEU A 22 4.64 4.31 -2.33
C LEU A 22 3.44 4.36 -1.38
N PHE A 23 2.38 3.59 -1.64
CA PHE A 23 1.22 3.55 -0.74
C PHE A 23 1.55 2.91 0.61
N ALA A 24 2.37 1.86 0.64
CA ALA A 24 2.88 1.30 1.89
C ALA A 24 3.75 2.32 2.65
N PHE A 25 4.53 3.14 1.95
CA PHE A 25 5.29 4.23 2.57
C PHE A 25 4.37 5.31 3.16
N VAL A 26 3.31 5.70 2.46
CA VAL A 26 2.29 6.63 2.99
C VAL A 26 1.64 6.06 4.26
N TYR A 27 1.35 4.77 4.30
CA TYR A 27 0.87 4.10 5.52
C TYR A 27 1.86 4.21 6.68
N LEU A 28 3.17 4.02 6.44
CA LEU A 28 4.19 4.21 7.47
C LEU A 28 4.26 5.66 7.97
N LEU A 29 4.10 6.65 7.08
CA LEU A 29 4.02 8.05 7.48
C LEU A 29 2.80 8.32 8.37
N ALA A 30 1.65 7.71 8.08
CA ALA A 30 0.47 7.83 8.92
C ALA A 30 0.68 7.24 10.32
N LEU A 31 1.30 6.05 10.40
CA LEU A 31 1.69 5.45 11.69
C LEU A 31 2.66 6.37 12.44
N PHE A 32 3.67 6.89 11.76
CA PHE A 32 4.66 7.77 12.36
C PHE A 32 4.03 9.06 12.88
N ALA A 33 3.12 9.68 12.12
CA ALA A 33 2.37 10.85 12.57
C ALA A 33 1.57 10.55 13.85
N GLY A 34 0.87 9.41 13.91
CA GLY A 34 0.15 8.98 15.11
C GLY A 34 1.08 8.81 16.33
N VAL A 35 2.28 8.25 16.14
CA VAL A 35 3.28 8.13 17.21
C VAL A 35 3.80 9.50 17.65
N VAL A 36 4.05 10.42 16.70
CA VAL A 36 4.51 11.78 17.02
C VAL A 36 3.45 12.54 17.82
N THR A 37 2.17 12.44 17.45
CA THR A 37 1.05 12.99 18.23
C THR A 37 1.01 12.38 19.64
N LEU A 38 1.18 11.06 19.72
CA LEU A 38 1.59 10.28 20.91
C LEU A 38 2.53 11.05 21.86
N LEU A 39 3.69 11.34 21.32
CA LEU A 39 4.83 11.90 22.05
C LEU A 39 4.65 13.39 22.39
N GLN A 40 3.79 14.10 21.67
CA GLN A 40 3.44 15.50 21.96
C GLN A 40 2.47 15.64 23.13
N GLY A 41 1.94 14.54 23.66
CA GLY A 41 1.02 14.52 24.79
C GLY A 41 -0.45 14.66 24.40
N ASP A 42 -0.74 14.67 23.11
CA ASP A 42 -2.11 14.64 22.60
C ASP A 42 -2.67 13.22 22.65
N GLU A 43 -3.95 13.08 23.01
CA GLU A 43 -4.62 11.79 23.04
C GLU A 43 -4.97 11.34 21.62
N VAL A 44 -4.36 10.23 21.18
CA VAL A 44 -4.80 9.53 19.96
C VAL A 44 -5.77 8.42 20.37
N PRO A 45 -7.05 8.47 19.93
CA PRO A 45 -8.02 7.45 20.27
C PRO A 45 -7.52 6.04 19.95
N VAL A 46 -7.75 5.08 20.86
CA VAL A 46 -7.38 3.66 20.65
C VAL A 46 -8.01 3.10 19.37
N THR A 47 -9.18 3.62 18.98
CA THR A 47 -9.87 3.27 17.73
C THR A 47 -9.04 3.60 16.49
N THR A 48 -8.24 4.68 16.49
CA THR A 48 -7.32 5.03 15.40
C THR A 48 -6.33 3.91 15.13
N TRP A 49 -5.72 3.37 16.19
CA TRP A 49 -4.75 2.28 16.08
C TRP A 49 -5.39 1.00 15.56
N ILE A 50 -6.59 0.66 16.07
CA ILE A 50 -7.34 -0.52 15.63
C ILE A 50 -7.70 -0.41 14.14
N LEU A 51 -8.11 0.78 13.67
CA LEU A 51 -8.47 1.02 12.27
C LEU A 51 -7.28 0.97 11.31
N LEU A 52 -6.05 1.20 11.79
CA LEU A 52 -4.84 1.11 10.99
C LEU A 52 -4.32 -0.32 10.80
N ILE A 53 -4.73 -1.28 11.64
CA ILE A 53 -4.28 -2.69 11.54
C ILE A 53 -4.68 -3.32 10.19
N PRO A 54 -5.96 -3.24 9.74
CA PRO A 54 -6.37 -3.83 8.46
C PRO A 54 -5.57 -3.31 7.26
N ALA A 55 -5.27 -2.01 7.23
CA ALA A 55 -4.46 -1.41 6.18
C ALA A 55 -3.04 -2.00 6.18
N GLY A 56 -2.42 -2.16 7.35
CA GLY A 56 -1.12 -2.83 7.49
C GLY A 56 -1.13 -4.27 6.99
N VAL A 57 -2.17 -5.04 7.35
CA VAL A 57 -2.34 -6.44 6.90
C VAL A 57 -2.47 -6.53 5.38
N ALA A 58 -3.06 -5.53 4.72
CA ALA A 58 -3.13 -5.46 3.25
C ALA A 58 -1.79 -5.03 2.62
N PHE A 59 -1.08 -4.08 3.22
CA PHE A 59 0.17 -3.55 2.66
C PHE A 59 1.35 -4.52 2.78
N VAL A 60 1.46 -5.31 3.84
CA VAL A 60 2.55 -6.29 4.01
C VAL A 60 2.68 -7.26 2.81
N PRO A 61 1.62 -8.01 2.43
CA PRO A 61 1.69 -8.87 1.25
C PRO A 61 1.82 -8.08 -0.06
N ALA A 62 1.29 -6.85 -0.15
CA ALA A 62 1.48 -5.98 -1.32
C ALA A 62 2.96 -5.61 -1.52
N VAL A 63 3.69 -5.29 -0.44
CA VAL A 63 5.12 -4.97 -0.48
C VAL A 63 5.94 -6.19 -0.88
N ILE A 64 5.64 -7.36 -0.31
CA ILE A 64 6.30 -8.62 -0.68
C ILE A 64 6.09 -8.91 -2.17
N ASP A 65 4.85 -8.79 -2.65
CA ASP A 65 4.53 -9.02 -4.06
C ASP A 65 5.20 -7.97 -4.96
N ALA A 66 5.27 -6.70 -4.55
CA ALA A 66 5.95 -5.64 -5.28
C ALA A 66 7.47 -5.89 -5.40
N VAL A 67 8.13 -6.35 -4.33
CA VAL A 67 9.56 -6.72 -4.35
C VAL A 67 9.77 -7.93 -5.28
N ASN A 68 8.90 -8.94 -5.19
CA ASN A 68 8.95 -10.11 -6.07
C ASN A 68 8.74 -9.73 -7.55
N LEU A 69 7.94 -8.70 -7.82
CA LEU A 69 7.69 -8.16 -9.15
C LEU A 69 8.93 -7.52 -9.78
N HIS A 70 9.82 -6.97 -8.96
CA HIS A 70 11.11 -6.42 -9.42
C HIS A 70 12.19 -7.50 -9.58
N ARG A 71 12.09 -8.61 -8.84
CA ARG A 71 13.06 -9.72 -8.88
C ARG A 71 12.75 -10.78 -9.95
N THR A 72 11.50 -10.94 -10.33
CA THR A 72 11.05 -12.03 -11.23
C THR A 72 11.05 -11.56 -12.69
N GLN A 73 11.63 -12.36 -13.59
CA GLN A 73 11.55 -12.14 -15.05
C GLN A 73 10.57 -13.09 -15.76
N ASP A 74 10.04 -14.08 -15.05
CA ASP A 74 9.04 -15.03 -15.57
C ASP A 74 7.70 -14.32 -15.87
N PRO A 75 7.25 -14.29 -17.14
CA PRO A 75 6.08 -13.55 -17.57
C PRO A 75 4.76 -14.08 -16.97
N ASP A 76 4.66 -15.39 -16.72
CA ASP A 76 3.46 -16.01 -16.17
C ASP A 76 3.31 -15.66 -14.69
N ARG A 77 4.42 -15.72 -13.96
CA ARG A 77 4.47 -15.35 -12.54
C ARG A 77 4.27 -13.85 -12.34
N LEU A 78 4.83 -13.02 -13.22
CA LEU A 78 4.60 -11.57 -13.28
C LEU A 78 3.11 -11.25 -13.43
N SER A 79 2.38 -11.97 -14.29
CA SER A 79 0.97 -11.75 -14.59
C SER A 79 0.03 -11.97 -13.39
N LYS A 80 0.41 -12.85 -12.45
CA LYS A 80 -0.34 -13.10 -11.21
C LYS A 80 0.06 -12.10 -10.12
N LEU A 81 1.36 -11.84 -9.98
CA LEU A 81 1.90 -10.92 -8.99
C LEU A 81 1.39 -9.49 -9.17
N TRP A 82 1.34 -8.96 -10.40
CA TRP A 82 0.88 -7.57 -10.60
C TRP A 82 -0.59 -7.36 -10.27
N LYS A 83 -1.47 -8.32 -10.61
CA LYS A 83 -2.89 -8.23 -10.25
C LYS A 83 -3.06 -8.26 -8.74
N ARG A 84 -2.42 -9.22 -8.08
CA ARG A 84 -2.51 -9.39 -6.63
C ARG A 84 -1.91 -8.19 -5.88
N CYS A 85 -0.72 -7.75 -6.28
CA CYS A 85 -0.06 -6.56 -5.74
C CYS A 85 -0.93 -5.30 -5.92
N GLY A 86 -1.50 -5.10 -7.11
CA GLY A 86 -2.35 -3.96 -7.41
C GLY A 86 -3.63 -3.96 -6.56
N VAL A 87 -4.32 -5.10 -6.48
CA VAL A 87 -5.53 -5.25 -5.65
C VAL A 87 -5.21 -4.98 -4.18
N LEU A 88 -4.17 -5.61 -3.63
CA LEU A 88 -3.79 -5.42 -2.23
C LEU A 88 -3.38 -3.97 -1.92
N ALA A 89 -2.63 -3.33 -2.81
CA ALA A 89 -2.23 -1.94 -2.65
C ALA A 89 -3.43 -0.98 -2.68
N VAL A 90 -4.37 -1.19 -3.61
CA VAL A 90 -5.61 -0.41 -3.68
C VAL A 90 -6.48 -0.66 -2.45
N THR A 91 -6.65 -1.91 -2.03
CA THR A 91 -7.40 -2.26 -0.81
C THR A 91 -6.78 -1.62 0.43
N GLY A 92 -5.46 -1.71 0.60
CA GLY A 92 -4.75 -1.06 1.71
C GLY A 92 -4.95 0.46 1.71
N MET A 93 -4.90 1.09 0.54
CA MET A 93 -5.13 2.53 0.41
C MET A 93 -6.57 2.92 0.75
N VAL A 94 -7.56 2.16 0.26
CA VAL A 94 -8.98 2.40 0.59
C VAL A 94 -9.21 2.27 2.09
N LEU A 95 -8.66 1.23 2.72
CA LEU A 95 -8.76 1.05 4.18
C LEU A 95 -8.10 2.21 4.94
N LEU A 96 -6.94 2.69 4.48
CA LEU A 96 -6.26 3.83 5.09
C LEU A 96 -7.05 5.13 4.96
N VAL A 97 -7.66 5.39 3.80
CA VAL A 97 -8.51 6.56 3.57
C VAL A 97 -9.76 6.47 4.45
N VAL A 98 -10.43 5.33 4.51
CA VAL A 98 -11.60 5.12 5.38
C VAL A 98 -11.24 5.33 6.84
N ALA A 99 -10.11 4.77 7.31
CA ALA A 99 -9.61 4.98 8.66
C ALA A 99 -9.41 6.48 8.94
N SER A 100 -8.76 7.19 8.01
CA SER A 100 -8.50 8.63 8.11
C SER A 100 -9.78 9.47 8.19
N LEU A 101 -10.79 9.14 7.37
CA LEU A 101 -12.09 9.83 7.38
C LEU A 101 -12.86 9.58 8.68
N VAL A 102 -12.83 8.35 9.19
CA VAL A 102 -13.46 8.00 10.46
C VAL A 102 -12.78 8.75 11.61
N THR A 103 -11.44 8.78 11.66
CA THR A 103 -10.73 9.52 12.71
C THR A 103 -10.84 11.04 12.58
N GLY A 104 -10.86 11.56 11.35
CA GLY A 104 -11.07 12.99 11.10
C GLY A 104 -12.47 13.45 11.50
N GLY A 105 -13.48 12.60 11.35
CA GLY A 105 -14.83 12.84 11.85
C GLY A 105 -15.00 12.64 13.37
N ILE A 106 -14.04 12.01 14.04
CA ILE A 106 -14.03 11.87 15.51
C ILE A 106 -13.36 13.10 16.17
N ASN A 107 -12.43 13.75 15.48
CA ASN A 107 -11.66 14.90 15.98
C ASN A 107 -12.22 16.28 15.57
N GLY A 108 -13.35 16.33 14.87
CA GLY A 108 -14.04 17.57 14.46
C GLY A 108 -15.32 17.78 15.24
#